data_AF-A0A349US64-F1
#
_entry.id   AF-A0A349US64-F1
#
_cell.length_a   1.000
_cell.length_b   1.000
_cell.length_c   1.000
_cell.angle_alpha   90.00
_cell.angle_beta   90.00
_cell.angle_gamma   90.00
#
_symmetry.space_group_name_H-M   'P 1'
#
loop_
_entity.id
_entity.type
_entity.pdbx_description
1 polymer ?
#
loop_
_entity_poly.entity_id
_entity_poly.type
_entity_poly.pdbx_seq_one_letter_code
_entity_poly.pdbx_strand_id
1 'polypeptide(L)'
;MLQIIIDLGTFELLGRSIPLRIFGYGLMLVLGFLCGIALARWRARRAGESADAITTCGILALIGGVVGARLAYVIENWRNFLHQKDVALEILNVTSGGLIYYGGIALATAMVLVYLRAKRLPVRRYLDIIAPSMMIGLAFGRAGCLLNGCCYGGPCDEHWPLAARFPLYSEPLVKLNGPGPFSEGTQGASPPYAHQLEAGRVHPDSRLTYVARVPLRDKHGRDLLSAGRPQFKDRTFALPPRDLHGWLANDQLATMLSDTPAFEKDFYHLAGADGLLSEQEWRRGIREGDGLLRGSEAWEEARTFDDNADGTLSPREMRAYLDVRLGRILRQFDSDHDGKLDATERAIANEYLQADLYEIARHAWSEPVRPAQALGIVNALLLAGLLLAFSRLRTREGQVFLLMVVLYPVTRFVLESIRADNPHNLAKGILTHNQYTSIVLVAVGIVLLFVLRILPASCGPTLAQRVASETGKPRGKSRQTTSGKDTR
;
A
#
# COMPACT_ATOMS: atom_id res chain seq x y z
N MET A 1 4.65 2.68 10.12
CA MET A 1 4.02 2.37 8.81
C MET A 1 2.83 3.31 8.65
N LEU A 2 2.66 3.95 7.49
CA LEU A 2 1.60 4.95 7.25
C LEU A 2 0.90 4.61 5.93
N GLN A 3 0.08 3.56 5.96
CA GLN A 3 -0.65 3.12 4.77
C GLN A 3 -1.73 4.14 4.38
N ILE A 4 -2.41 4.72 5.36
CA ILE A 4 -3.38 5.81 5.18
C ILE A 4 -2.76 7.06 5.80
N ILE A 5 -2.62 8.13 5.01
CA ILE A 5 -2.09 9.41 5.48
C ILE A 5 -3.24 10.30 5.96
N ILE A 6 -4.37 10.30 5.24
CA ILE A 6 -5.55 11.09 5.57
C ILE A 6 -6.79 10.21 5.36
N ASP A 7 -7.61 10.06 6.39
CA ASP A 7 -8.96 9.49 6.30
C ASP A 7 -9.98 10.63 6.31
N LEU A 8 -10.71 10.79 5.21
CA LEU A 8 -11.73 11.82 5.07
C LEU A 8 -13.14 11.29 5.42
N GLY A 9 -13.24 10.04 5.89
CA GLY A 9 -14.49 9.39 6.24
C GLY A 9 -15.23 8.80 5.03
N THR A 10 -16.47 8.39 5.26
CA THR A 10 -17.39 7.87 4.24
C THR A 10 -18.33 8.96 3.76
N PHE A 11 -18.43 9.12 2.44
CA PHE A 11 -19.39 10.02 1.81
C PHE A 11 -20.52 9.20 1.19
N GLU A 12 -21.77 9.63 1.39
CA GLU A 12 -22.91 9.05 0.69
C GLU A 12 -23.08 9.75 -0.66
N LEU A 13 -22.92 8.98 -1.75
CA LEU A 13 -23.15 9.46 -3.10
C LEU A 13 -24.08 8.48 -3.82
N LEU A 14 -25.23 8.96 -4.31
CA LEU A 14 -26.20 8.14 -5.08
C LEU A 14 -26.62 6.85 -4.34
N GLY A 15 -26.85 6.92 -3.03
CA GLY A 15 -27.25 5.77 -2.20
C GLY A 15 -26.15 4.73 -1.97
N ARG A 16 -24.89 5.05 -2.29
CA ARG A 16 -23.71 4.22 -1.97
C ARG A 16 -22.77 4.96 -1.04
N SER A 17 -22.37 4.32 0.05
CA SER A 17 -21.35 4.82 0.97
C SER A 17 -19.95 4.54 0.39
N ILE A 18 -19.20 5.60 0.09
CA ILE A 18 -17.85 5.50 -0.49
C ILE A 18 -16.84 6.02 0.55
N PRO A 19 -15.93 5.17 1.07
CA PRO A 19 -14.85 5.62 1.94
C PRO A 19 -13.80 6.39 1.12
N LEU A 20 -13.54 7.64 1.48
CA LEU A 20 -12.53 8.48 0.82
C LEU A 20 -11.26 8.52 1.69
N ARG A 21 -10.22 7.79 1.25
CA ARG A 21 -8.95 7.66 1.98
C ARG A 21 -7.77 7.94 1.08
N ILE A 22 -6.79 8.70 1.59
CA ILE A 22 -5.55 8.99 0.89
C ILE A 22 -4.48 8.01 1.35
N PHE A 23 -4.16 7.06 0.48
CA PHE A 23 -3.12 6.07 0.73
C PHE A 23 -1.73 6.65 0.49
N GLY A 24 -0.78 6.34 1.37
CA GLY A 24 0.59 6.84 1.29
C GLY A 24 1.34 6.39 0.04
N TYR A 25 1.10 5.15 -0.40
CA TYR A 25 1.63 4.66 -1.67
C TYR A 25 1.13 5.48 -2.87
N GLY A 26 -0.18 5.69 -2.96
CA GLY A 26 -0.79 6.48 -4.03
C GLY A 26 -0.32 7.93 -4.04
N LEU A 27 -0.23 8.56 -2.86
CA LEU A 27 0.29 9.92 -2.73
C LEU A 27 1.73 10.02 -3.25
N MET A 28 2.60 9.09 -2.83
CA MET A 28 4.00 9.08 -3.30
C MET A 28 4.11 8.86 -4.81
N LEU A 29 3.25 8.03 -5.41
CA LEU A 29 3.23 7.87 -6.87
C LEU A 29 2.86 9.18 -7.60
N VAL A 30 1.86 9.90 -7.09
CA VAL A 30 1.45 11.21 -7.65
C VAL A 30 2.60 12.21 -7.52
N LEU A 31 3.20 12.34 -6.34
CA LEU A 31 4.35 13.23 -6.11
C LEU A 31 5.53 12.84 -7.00
N GLY A 32 5.82 11.55 -7.15
CA GLY A 32 6.85 11.03 -8.03
C GLY A 32 6.62 11.39 -9.50
N PHE A 33 5.38 11.26 -9.98
CA PHE A 33 5.01 11.67 -11.33
C PHE A 33 5.17 13.17 -11.54
N LEU A 34 4.66 13.99 -10.61
CA LEU A 34 4.76 15.45 -10.69
C LEU A 34 6.20 15.94 -10.64
N CYS A 35 7.02 15.43 -9.71
CA CYS A 35 8.44 15.76 -9.60
C CYS A 35 9.22 15.28 -10.84
N GLY A 36 8.93 14.07 -11.34
CA GLY A 36 9.54 13.55 -12.56
C GLY A 36 9.23 14.40 -13.79
N ILE A 37 7.96 14.79 -13.97
CA ILE A 37 7.52 15.66 -15.06
C ILE A 37 8.11 17.07 -14.93
N ALA A 38 8.14 17.63 -13.72
CA ALA A 38 8.74 18.94 -13.48
C ALA A 38 10.24 18.95 -13.87
N LEU A 39 10.99 17.93 -13.43
CA LEU A 39 12.39 17.77 -13.79
C LEU A 39 12.58 17.55 -15.30
N ALA A 40 11.73 16.73 -15.92
CA ALA A 40 11.81 16.45 -17.36
C ALA A 40 11.48 17.69 -18.20
N ARG A 41 10.46 18.48 -17.82
CA ARG A 41 10.11 19.76 -18.45
C ARG A 41 11.26 20.75 -18.33
N TRP A 42 11.85 20.89 -17.15
CA TRP A 42 13.01 21.76 -16.94
C TRP A 42 14.20 21.35 -17.80
N ARG A 43 14.49 20.04 -17.90
CA ARG A 43 15.55 19.50 -18.76
C ARG A 43 15.24 19.71 -20.25
N ALA A 44 13.99 19.53 -20.69
CA ALA A 44 13.59 19.79 -22.07
C ALA A 44 13.81 21.25 -22.46
N ARG A 45 13.39 22.20 -21.61
CA ARG A 45 13.65 23.64 -21.85
C ARG A 45 15.14 23.93 -22.01
N ARG A 46 15.99 23.36 -21.15
CA ARG A 46 17.46 23.50 -21.26
C ARG A 46 18.06 22.81 -22.48
N ALA A 47 17.42 21.78 -22.99
CA ALA A 47 17.80 21.10 -24.23
C ALA A 47 17.30 21.82 -25.49
N GLY A 48 16.51 22.89 -25.35
CA GLY A 48 15.84 23.57 -26.47
C GLY A 48 14.64 22.79 -27.03
N GLU A 49 14.10 21.85 -26.26
CA GLU A 49 12.96 21.01 -26.62
C GLU A 49 11.66 21.49 -25.96
N SER A 50 10.53 21.10 -26.53
CA SER A 50 9.22 21.52 -26.02
C SER A 50 8.87 20.85 -24.70
N ALA A 51 8.66 21.66 -23.66
CA ALA A 51 8.18 21.18 -22.36
C ALA A 51 6.78 20.56 -22.46
N ASP A 52 5.95 21.04 -23.39
CA ASP A 52 4.57 20.56 -23.54
C ASP A 52 4.51 19.18 -24.21
N ALA A 53 5.48 18.85 -25.06
CA ALA A 53 5.63 17.48 -25.53
C ALA A 53 6.00 16.52 -24.39
N ILE A 54 6.82 16.95 -23.41
CA ILE A 54 7.10 16.14 -22.21
C ILE A 54 5.84 15.90 -21.40
N THR A 55 5.04 16.94 -21.16
CA THR A 55 3.76 16.79 -20.44
C THR A 55 2.82 15.85 -21.18
N THR A 56 2.69 16.01 -22.50
CA THR A 56 1.86 15.12 -23.32
C THR A 56 2.36 13.68 -23.24
N CYS A 57 3.67 13.45 -23.36
CA CYS A 57 4.26 12.12 -23.19
C CYS A 57 3.98 11.55 -21.79
N GLY A 58 4.07 12.37 -20.74
CA GLY A 58 3.74 11.98 -19.37
C GLY A 58 2.29 11.52 -19.21
N ILE A 59 1.35 12.30 -19.74
CA ILE A 59 -0.09 11.97 -19.71
C ILE A 59 -0.37 10.70 -20.52
N LEU A 60 0.20 10.57 -21.71
CA LEU A 60 0.06 9.36 -22.53
C LEU A 60 0.65 8.12 -21.83
N ALA A 61 1.80 8.28 -21.15
CA ALA A 61 2.41 7.21 -20.39
C ALA A 61 1.56 6.81 -19.16
N LEU A 62 0.93 7.78 -18.49
CA LEU A 62 0.01 7.51 -17.38
C LEU A 62 -1.24 6.76 -17.86
N ILE A 63 -1.90 7.25 -18.91
CA ILE A 63 -3.10 6.62 -19.49
C ILE A 63 -2.76 5.23 -20.03
N GLY A 64 -1.74 5.11 -20.88
CA GLY A 64 -1.30 3.84 -21.44
C GLY A 64 -0.82 2.86 -20.36
N GLY A 65 -0.22 3.36 -19.29
CA GLY A 65 0.24 2.57 -18.15
C GLY A 65 -0.93 1.90 -17.41
N VAL A 66 -1.95 2.69 -17.05
CA VAL A 66 -3.14 2.17 -16.34
C VAL A 66 -3.97 1.26 -17.25
N VAL A 67 -4.30 1.72 -18.45
CA VAL A 67 -5.10 0.95 -19.42
C VAL A 67 -4.39 -0.34 -19.82
N GLY A 68 -3.11 -0.27 -20.14
CA GLY A 68 -2.32 -1.44 -20.54
C GLY A 68 -2.19 -2.46 -19.40
N ALA A 69 -1.99 -1.98 -18.16
CA ALA A 69 -1.88 -2.87 -17.01
C ALA A 69 -3.20 -3.57 -16.69
N ARG A 70 -4.34 -2.88 -16.86
CA ARG A 70 -5.65 -3.48 -16.67
C ARG A 70 -5.99 -4.48 -17.78
N LEU A 71 -5.72 -4.13 -19.03
CA LEU A 71 -5.95 -5.02 -20.17
C LEU A 71 -5.16 -6.33 -20.04
N ALA A 72 -3.87 -6.25 -19.69
CA ALA A 72 -3.07 -7.45 -19.47
C ALA A 72 -3.63 -8.33 -18.33
N TYR A 73 -4.07 -7.72 -17.23
CA TYR A 73 -4.73 -8.44 -16.14
C TYR A 73 -5.98 -9.18 -16.58
N VAL A 74 -6.85 -8.50 -17.35
CA VAL A 74 -8.10 -9.06 -17.88
C VAL A 74 -7.81 -10.22 -18.84
N ILE A 75 -6.83 -10.08 -19.73
CA ILE A 75 -6.44 -11.11 -20.69
C ILE A 75 -5.95 -12.37 -19.98
N GLU A 76 -5.10 -12.22 -18.95
CA GLU A 76 -4.57 -13.37 -18.22
C GLU A 76 -5.59 -14.05 -17.32
N ASN A 77 -6.53 -13.29 -16.77
CA ASN A 77 -7.57 -13.80 -15.89
C ASN A 77 -8.90 -14.00 -16.62
N TRP A 78 -8.90 -14.07 -17.95
CA TRP A 78 -10.11 -14.09 -18.79
C TRP A 78 -11.15 -15.12 -18.35
N ARG A 79 -10.70 -16.32 -17.96
CA ARG A 79 -11.56 -17.38 -17.44
C ARG A 79 -12.34 -16.97 -16.19
N ASN A 80 -11.73 -16.23 -15.27
CA ASN A 80 -12.38 -15.78 -14.04
C ASN A 80 -13.43 -14.69 -14.34
N PHE A 81 -13.19 -13.86 -15.36
CA PHE A 81 -14.13 -12.82 -15.79
C PHE A 81 -15.39 -13.40 -16.44
N LEU A 82 -15.29 -14.52 -17.17
CA LEU A 82 -16.47 -15.16 -17.82
C LEU A 82 -17.54 -15.63 -16.82
N HIS A 83 -17.19 -15.81 -15.54
CA HIS A 83 -18.11 -16.26 -14.49
C HIS A 83 -18.77 -15.11 -13.72
N GLN A 84 -18.45 -13.85 -14.03
CA GLN A 84 -19.01 -12.69 -13.35
C GLN A 84 -20.27 -12.18 -14.06
N LYS A 85 -21.23 -11.70 -13.26
CA LYS A 85 -22.53 -11.23 -13.76
C LYS A 85 -22.43 -9.98 -14.65
N ASP A 86 -21.49 -9.07 -14.35
CA ASP A 86 -21.31 -7.80 -15.07
C ASP A 86 -19.87 -7.63 -15.61
N VAL A 87 -19.50 -8.45 -16.60
CA VAL A 87 -18.14 -8.53 -17.16
C VAL A 87 -17.60 -7.15 -17.60
N ALA A 88 -18.43 -6.33 -18.26
CA ALA A 88 -17.99 -5.03 -18.79
C ALA A 88 -17.63 -4.01 -17.70
N LEU A 89 -18.43 -3.97 -16.63
CA LEU A 89 -18.19 -3.09 -15.48
C LEU A 89 -16.94 -3.53 -14.71
N GLU A 90 -16.74 -4.84 -14.53
CA GLU A 90 -15.56 -5.32 -13.83
C GLU A 90 -14.29 -5.14 -14.66
N ILE A 91 -14.32 -5.25 -15.99
CA ILE A 91 -13.16 -4.93 -16.84
C ILE A 91 -12.67 -3.48 -16.59
N LEU A 92 -13.60 -2.54 -16.46
CA LEU A 92 -13.31 -1.12 -16.20
C LEU A 92 -13.00 -0.81 -14.73
N ASN A 93 -13.30 -1.73 -13.81
CA ASN A 93 -13.08 -1.56 -12.39
C ASN A 93 -11.59 -1.62 -12.02
N VAL A 94 -10.85 -0.55 -12.30
CA VAL A 94 -9.43 -0.43 -11.90
C VAL A 94 -9.28 -0.36 -10.38
N THR A 95 -10.32 0.07 -9.68
CA THR A 95 -10.34 0.23 -8.22
C THR A 95 -10.39 -1.10 -7.47
N SER A 96 -10.86 -2.19 -8.07
CA SER A 96 -10.85 -3.52 -7.44
C SER A 96 -9.45 -4.16 -7.35
N GLY A 97 -8.41 -3.47 -7.83
CA GLY A 97 -7.06 -4.02 -7.94
C GLY A 97 -6.88 -4.86 -9.21
N GLY A 98 -5.79 -5.62 -9.31
CA GLY A 98 -5.51 -6.43 -10.51
C GLY A 98 -4.94 -5.62 -11.67
N LEU A 99 -3.66 -5.26 -11.54
CA LEU A 99 -2.89 -4.55 -12.55
C LEU A 99 -1.60 -5.30 -12.83
N ILE A 100 -1.32 -5.57 -14.10
CA ILE A 100 -0.12 -6.29 -14.52
C ILE A 100 0.90 -5.30 -15.09
N TYR A 101 2.05 -5.19 -14.45
CA TYR A 101 3.00 -4.11 -14.72
C TYR A 101 3.54 -4.10 -16.17
N TYR A 102 3.81 -5.27 -16.78
CA TYR A 102 4.37 -5.32 -18.14
C TYR A 102 3.38 -4.87 -19.21
N GLY A 103 2.08 -5.11 -19.01
CA GLY A 103 1.03 -4.59 -19.88
C GLY A 103 1.03 -3.06 -19.90
N GLY A 104 1.22 -2.44 -18.73
CA GLY A 104 1.32 -0.99 -18.60
C GLY A 104 2.54 -0.42 -19.30
N ILE A 105 3.72 -1.01 -19.08
CA ILE A 105 4.97 -0.55 -19.73
C ILE A 105 4.87 -0.66 -21.25
N ALA A 106 4.33 -1.77 -21.77
CA ALA A 106 4.22 -2.00 -23.21
C ALA A 106 3.34 -0.95 -23.90
N LEU A 107 2.12 -0.72 -23.40
CA LEU A 107 1.20 0.23 -24.00
C LEU A 107 1.65 1.69 -23.80
N ALA A 108 2.14 2.05 -22.62
CA ALA A 108 2.70 3.38 -22.35
C ALA A 108 3.86 3.72 -23.30
N THR A 109 4.79 2.78 -23.49
CA THR A 109 5.93 2.95 -24.40
C THR A 109 5.46 3.09 -25.85
N ALA A 110 4.52 2.26 -26.28
CA ALA A 110 3.95 2.34 -27.63
C ALA A 110 3.31 3.71 -27.91
N MET A 111 2.44 4.19 -27.00
CA MET A 111 1.76 5.48 -27.16
C MET A 111 2.75 6.65 -27.23
N VAL A 112 3.76 6.66 -26.35
CA VAL A 112 4.80 7.71 -26.36
C VAL A 112 5.62 7.67 -27.65
N LEU A 113 6.05 6.48 -28.10
CA LEU A 113 6.83 6.34 -29.32
C LEU A 113 6.03 6.74 -30.57
N VAL A 114 4.75 6.37 -30.66
CA VAL A 114 3.85 6.78 -31.75
C VAL A 114 3.70 8.29 -31.77
N TYR A 115 3.47 8.93 -30.61
CA TYR A 115 3.37 10.38 -30.51
C TYR A 115 4.65 11.11 -30.95
N LEU A 116 5.81 10.69 -30.44
CA LEU A 116 7.10 11.31 -30.80
C LEU A 116 7.39 11.15 -32.30
N ARG A 117 7.09 9.99 -32.88
CA ARG A 117 7.25 9.76 -34.33
C ARG A 117 6.26 10.58 -35.16
N ALA A 118 4.99 10.64 -34.77
CA ALA A 118 3.97 11.43 -35.45
C ALA A 118 4.32 12.94 -35.46
N LYS A 119 4.95 13.43 -34.39
CA LYS A 119 5.44 14.82 -34.29
C LYS A 119 6.87 15.02 -34.83
N ARG A 120 7.49 13.97 -35.40
CA ARG A 120 8.86 13.99 -35.94
C ARG A 120 9.90 14.48 -34.92
N LEU A 121 9.68 14.20 -33.64
CA LEU A 121 10.57 14.60 -32.55
C LEU A 121 11.73 13.60 -32.39
N PRO A 122 12.94 14.05 -32.01
CA PRO A 122 14.11 13.19 -31.87
C PRO A 122 13.98 12.26 -30.66
N VAL A 123 13.46 11.05 -30.88
CA VAL A 123 13.18 10.05 -29.82
C VAL A 123 14.36 9.86 -28.86
N ARG A 124 15.58 9.69 -29.38
CA ARG A 124 16.80 9.50 -28.57
C ARG A 124 17.07 10.66 -27.60
N ARG A 125 16.83 11.89 -28.04
CA ARG A 125 16.99 13.09 -27.20
C ARG A 125 15.92 13.14 -26.11
N TYR A 126 14.68 12.82 -26.42
CA TYR A 126 13.60 12.76 -25.44
C TYR A 126 13.85 11.65 -24.39
N LEU A 127 14.35 10.48 -24.81
CA LEU A 127 14.76 9.42 -23.90
C LEU A 127 15.88 9.86 -22.93
N ASP A 128 16.90 10.58 -23.41
CA ASP A 128 17.96 11.16 -22.57
C ASP A 128 17.44 12.23 -21.58
N ILE A 129 16.42 12.98 -21.99
CA ILE A 129 15.80 14.01 -21.15
C ILE A 129 15.06 13.35 -19.98
N ILE A 130 14.27 12.30 -20.25
CA ILE A 130 13.42 11.65 -19.24
C ILE A 130 14.17 10.67 -18.34
N ALA A 131 15.31 10.10 -18.76
CA ALA A 131 15.99 9.04 -18.02
C ALA A 131 16.29 9.39 -16.54
N PRO A 132 16.86 10.57 -16.19
CA PRO A 132 17.03 10.93 -14.78
C PRO A 132 15.71 11.15 -14.05
N SER A 133 14.68 11.67 -14.74
CA SER A 133 13.34 11.88 -14.18
C SER A 133 12.63 10.58 -13.84
N MET A 134 12.84 9.51 -14.61
CA MET A 134 12.31 8.18 -14.30
C MET A 134 12.89 7.65 -12.98
N MET A 135 14.16 7.94 -12.68
CA MET A 135 14.79 7.55 -11.42
C MET A 135 14.25 8.33 -10.22
N ILE A 136 13.87 9.61 -10.41
CA ILE A 136 13.12 10.35 -9.38
C ILE A 136 11.76 9.70 -9.12
N GLY A 137 11.02 9.35 -10.17
CA GLY A 137 9.75 8.63 -10.03
C GLY A 137 9.92 7.30 -9.28
N LEU A 138 10.99 6.56 -9.57
CA LEU A 138 11.33 5.32 -8.86
C LEU A 138 11.65 5.56 -7.37
N ALA A 139 12.37 6.64 -7.03
CA ALA A 139 12.67 6.97 -5.64
C ALA A 139 11.39 7.20 -4.83
N PHE A 140 10.44 7.96 -5.38
CA PHE A 140 9.12 8.14 -4.77
C PHE A 140 8.31 6.84 -4.72
N GLY A 141 8.37 6.01 -5.76
CA GLY A 141 7.74 4.68 -5.74
C GLY A 141 8.28 3.81 -4.59
N ARG A 142 9.60 3.84 -4.33
CA ARG A 142 10.23 3.13 -3.21
C ARG A 142 9.88 3.74 -1.86
N ALA A 143 9.74 5.06 -1.78
CA ALA A 143 9.18 5.72 -0.59
C ALA A 143 7.74 5.27 -0.33
N GLY A 144 6.92 5.15 -1.37
CA GLY A 144 5.59 4.56 -1.28
C GLY A 144 5.61 3.13 -0.73
N CYS A 145 6.52 2.28 -1.23
CA CYS A 145 6.69 0.91 -0.69
C CYS A 145 7.07 0.91 0.80
N LEU A 146 7.90 1.86 1.24
CA LEU A 146 8.27 2.00 2.65
C LEU A 146 7.04 2.38 3.51
N LEU A 147 6.25 3.36 3.07
CA LEU A 147 5.02 3.75 3.77
C LEU A 147 4.00 2.61 3.84
N ASN A 148 3.92 1.82 2.77
CA ASN A 148 3.05 0.64 2.69
C ASN A 148 3.61 -0.60 3.40
N GLY A 149 4.89 -0.58 3.77
CA GLY A 149 5.69 -1.70 4.30
C GLY A 149 5.68 -2.98 3.47
N CYS A 150 5.62 -2.84 2.15
CA CYS A 150 5.87 -3.95 1.21
C CYS A 150 7.32 -3.89 0.68
N CYS A 151 7.78 -4.93 -0.05
CA CYS A 151 9.12 -4.95 -0.64
C CYS A 151 10.28 -4.87 0.37
N TYR A 152 10.14 -5.51 1.54
CA TYR A 152 11.12 -5.48 2.62
C TYR A 152 12.27 -6.49 2.40
N GLY A 153 13.36 -6.28 3.13
CA GLY A 153 14.54 -7.13 3.07
C GLY A 153 14.46 -8.38 3.94
N GLY A 154 15.46 -9.24 3.84
CA GLY A 154 15.60 -10.40 4.72
C GLY A 154 15.83 -10.01 6.18
N PRO A 155 15.55 -10.93 7.12
CA PRO A 155 15.88 -10.77 8.53
C PRO A 155 17.37 -10.44 8.73
N CYS A 156 17.67 -9.59 9.70
CA CYS A 156 19.03 -9.22 10.04
C CYS A 156 19.22 -9.05 11.55
N ASP A 157 20.48 -8.99 11.96
CA ASP A 157 20.84 -8.68 13.34
C ASP A 157 20.38 -7.27 13.71
N GLU A 158 20.09 -7.07 14.99
CA GLU A 158 19.63 -5.78 15.53
C GLU A 158 20.66 -4.65 15.34
N HIS A 159 21.95 -5.00 15.32
CA HIS A 159 23.06 -4.06 15.10
C HIS A 159 23.32 -3.73 13.63
N TRP A 160 22.55 -4.30 12.70
CA TRP A 160 22.74 -4.03 11.29
C TRP A 160 22.42 -2.55 10.97
N PRO A 161 23.28 -1.82 10.21
CA PRO A 161 23.03 -0.43 9.93
C PRO A 161 21.67 -0.24 9.25
N LEU A 162 20.85 0.64 9.84
CA LEU A 162 19.49 0.96 9.37
C LEU A 162 18.50 -0.21 9.43
N ALA A 163 18.72 -1.21 10.30
CA ALA A 163 17.75 -2.27 10.54
C ALA A 163 16.36 -1.66 10.81
N ALA A 164 15.36 -2.12 10.06
CA ALA A 164 13.99 -1.63 10.15
C ALA A 164 13.12 -2.67 10.87
N ARG A 165 12.25 -2.21 11.75
CA ARG A 165 11.17 -3.02 12.30
C ARG A 165 9.84 -2.47 11.82
N PHE A 166 8.88 -3.36 11.63
CA PHE A 166 7.54 -2.98 11.22
C PHE A 166 6.54 -3.39 12.31
N PRO A 167 5.60 -2.51 12.67
CA PRO A 167 4.57 -2.85 13.65
C PRO A 167 3.67 -3.95 13.10
N LEU A 168 2.99 -4.67 13.98
CA LEU A 168 1.97 -5.64 13.61
C LEU A 168 0.90 -5.00 12.72
N TYR A 169 0.51 -3.74 12.96
CA TYR A 169 -0.46 -3.00 12.13
C TYR A 169 -0.04 -1.55 11.85
N SER A 170 -0.61 -0.89 10.84
CA SER A 170 -0.37 0.54 10.54
C SER A 170 -1.36 1.48 11.21
N GLU A 171 -0.88 2.61 11.74
CA GLU A 171 -1.74 3.74 12.12
C GLU A 171 -2.25 4.51 10.87
N PRO A 172 -3.48 5.08 10.89
CA PRO A 172 -4.50 4.99 11.94
C PRO A 172 -5.26 3.66 11.86
N LEU A 173 -5.04 2.80 12.83
CA LEU A 173 -5.64 1.47 12.93
C LEU A 173 -7.17 1.49 13.17
N VAL A 174 -7.74 2.62 13.55
CA VAL A 174 -8.86 2.66 14.52
C VAL A 174 -10.23 3.00 13.89
N LYS A 175 -10.37 3.16 12.57
CA LYS A 175 -11.67 3.53 11.97
C LYS A 175 -12.04 2.79 10.68
N LEU A 176 -11.72 1.50 10.61
CA LEU A 176 -12.16 0.65 9.50
C LEU A 176 -13.44 -0.13 9.82
N ASN A 177 -14.40 0.49 10.52
CA ASN A 177 -15.76 -0.04 10.62
C ASN A 177 -16.52 0.35 9.35
N GLY A 178 -16.70 -0.61 8.44
CA GLY A 178 -17.60 -0.47 7.31
C GLY A 178 -17.35 -1.48 6.19
N PRO A 179 -18.39 -2.09 5.60
CA PRO A 179 -18.27 -2.87 4.38
C PRO A 179 -17.87 -1.93 3.24
N GLY A 180 -16.72 -2.16 2.63
CA GLY A 180 -16.26 -1.40 1.46
C GLY A 180 -15.32 -2.23 0.61
N PRO A 181 -15.13 -1.92 -0.68
CA PRO A 181 -14.31 -2.72 -1.59
C PRO A 181 -12.83 -2.82 -1.17
N PHE A 182 -12.40 -2.04 -0.18
CA PHE A 182 -11.06 -2.06 0.40
C PHE A 182 -11.00 -2.57 1.85
N SER A 183 -12.14 -2.99 2.44
CA SER A 183 -12.21 -3.45 3.85
C SER A 183 -11.56 -4.81 4.07
N GLU A 184 -11.46 -5.67 3.06
CA GLU A 184 -10.89 -7.01 3.23
C GLU A 184 -9.40 -7.09 2.86
N GLY A 185 -8.91 -6.19 1.98
CA GLY A 185 -7.53 -6.24 1.47
C GLY A 185 -6.49 -5.45 2.26
N THR A 186 -6.90 -4.59 3.20
CA THR A 186 -6.00 -3.67 3.94
C THR A 186 -6.06 -3.82 5.47
N GLN A 187 -6.81 -4.81 5.98
CA GLN A 187 -6.98 -5.08 7.41
C GLN A 187 -6.07 -6.22 7.93
N GLY A 188 -4.93 -6.47 7.27
CA GLY A 188 -4.00 -7.52 7.67
C GLY A 188 -2.85 -6.99 8.54
N ALA A 189 -2.15 -7.91 9.19
CA ALA A 189 -0.84 -7.61 9.76
C ALA A 189 0.10 -7.06 8.68
N SER A 190 1.08 -6.23 9.07
CA SER A 190 2.08 -5.72 8.12
C SER A 190 2.74 -6.89 7.36
N PRO A 191 2.99 -6.78 6.05
CA PRO A 191 3.60 -7.87 5.28
C PRO A 191 4.86 -8.51 5.91
N PRO A 192 5.81 -7.74 6.48
CA PRO A 192 6.95 -8.32 7.19
C PRO A 192 6.56 -9.05 8.46
N TYR A 193 5.64 -8.52 9.27
CA TYR A 193 5.18 -9.19 10.48
C TYR A 193 4.43 -10.48 10.14
N ALA A 194 3.48 -10.41 9.20
CA ALA A 194 2.68 -11.55 8.76
C ALA A 194 3.58 -12.70 8.26
N HIS A 195 4.57 -12.40 7.43
CA HIS A 195 5.50 -13.40 6.94
C HIS A 195 6.39 -13.99 8.06
N GLN A 196 6.84 -13.18 9.01
CA GLN A 196 7.61 -13.67 10.15
C GLN A 196 6.74 -14.51 11.12
N LEU A 197 5.46 -14.18 11.26
CA LEU A 197 4.50 -14.95 12.04
C LEU A 197 4.26 -16.32 11.39
N GLU A 198 4.04 -16.34 10.07
CA GLU A 198 3.92 -17.59 9.30
C GLU A 198 5.20 -18.43 9.35
N ALA A 199 6.36 -17.79 9.40
CA ALA A 199 7.66 -18.45 9.54
C ALA A 199 7.98 -18.89 10.99
N GLY A 200 7.12 -18.56 11.97
CA GLY A 200 7.33 -18.87 13.38
C GLY A 200 8.51 -18.14 14.03
N ARG A 201 8.86 -16.94 13.53
CA ARG A 201 9.94 -16.10 14.08
C ARG A 201 9.45 -15.12 15.13
N VAL A 202 8.25 -14.58 14.93
CA VAL A 202 7.59 -13.73 15.91
C VAL A 202 6.47 -14.50 16.58
N HIS A 203 6.38 -14.33 17.90
CA HIS A 203 5.35 -14.91 18.74
C HIS A 203 4.60 -13.75 19.43
N PRO A 204 3.60 -13.14 18.75
CA PRO A 204 2.72 -12.19 19.41
C PRO A 204 2.06 -12.84 20.63
N ASP A 205 1.56 -11.99 21.53
CA ASP A 205 0.68 -12.45 22.61
C ASP A 205 -0.42 -13.33 22.03
N SER A 206 -0.68 -14.47 22.68
CA SER A 206 -1.77 -15.39 22.34
C SER A 206 -3.11 -14.67 22.14
N ARG A 207 -3.36 -13.59 22.87
CA ARG A 207 -4.56 -12.74 22.79
C ARG A 207 -4.70 -12.00 21.46
N LEU A 208 -3.62 -11.88 20.68
CA LEU A 208 -3.59 -11.22 19.36
C LEU A 208 -3.66 -12.21 18.20
N THR A 209 -3.87 -13.50 18.47
CA THR A 209 -3.85 -14.55 17.45
C THR A 209 -5.05 -15.47 17.51
N TYR A 210 -5.39 -16.04 16.36
CA TYR A 210 -6.32 -17.15 16.27
C TYR A 210 -5.70 -18.28 15.46
N VAL A 211 -6.12 -19.51 15.76
CA VAL A 211 -5.68 -20.70 15.00
C VAL A 211 -6.80 -21.08 14.05
N ALA A 212 -6.50 -21.09 12.75
CA ALA A 212 -7.40 -21.58 11.73
C ALA A 212 -6.86 -22.87 11.11
N ARG A 213 -7.78 -23.80 10.88
CA ARG A 213 -7.50 -25.06 10.21
C ARG A 213 -7.55 -24.84 8.69
N VAL A 214 -6.39 -24.76 8.05
CA VAL A 214 -6.29 -24.43 6.61
C VAL A 214 -6.03 -25.70 5.80
N PRO A 215 -6.74 -25.92 4.69
CA PRO A 215 -6.47 -27.06 3.82
C PRO A 215 -5.04 -26.99 3.27
N LEU A 216 -4.32 -28.11 3.33
CA LEU A 216 -3.02 -28.25 2.71
C LEU A 216 -3.19 -28.23 1.19
N ARG A 217 -2.41 -27.41 0.50
CA ARG A 217 -2.45 -27.28 -0.97
C ARG A 217 -1.09 -27.57 -1.58
N ASP A 218 -1.11 -28.14 -2.78
CA ASP A 218 0.09 -28.32 -3.59
C ASP A 218 0.56 -26.99 -4.20
N LYS A 219 1.72 -27.02 -4.86
CA LYS A 219 2.30 -25.87 -5.60
C LYS A 219 1.41 -25.29 -6.71
N HIS A 220 0.27 -25.92 -7.02
CA HIS A 220 -0.69 -25.50 -8.04
C HIS A 220 -2.04 -25.13 -7.41
N GLY A 221 -2.09 -25.02 -6.07
CA GLY A 221 -3.27 -24.59 -5.33
C GLY A 221 -4.34 -25.67 -5.20
N ARG A 222 -4.04 -26.94 -5.51
CA ARG A 222 -4.98 -28.06 -5.36
C ARG A 222 -4.87 -28.64 -3.96
N ASP A 223 -5.99 -28.96 -3.34
CA ASP A 223 -5.99 -29.56 -2.01
C ASP A 223 -5.24 -30.90 -2.02
N LEU A 224 -4.32 -31.06 -1.07
CA LEU A 224 -3.60 -32.29 -0.84
C LEU A 224 -4.55 -33.27 -0.15
N LEU A 225 -4.80 -34.40 -0.81
CA LEU A 225 -5.68 -35.44 -0.31
C LEU A 225 -4.88 -36.61 0.26
N SER A 226 -5.31 -37.18 1.37
CA SER A 226 -4.92 -38.53 1.81
C SER A 226 -6.17 -39.39 1.93
N ALA A 227 -6.18 -40.57 1.32
CA ALA A 227 -7.35 -41.46 1.25
C ALA A 227 -8.65 -40.73 0.81
N GLY A 228 -8.54 -39.79 -0.13
CA GLY A 228 -9.66 -39.03 -0.67
C GLY A 228 -10.20 -37.90 0.23
N ARG A 229 -9.56 -37.61 1.37
CA ARG A 229 -9.95 -36.50 2.26
C ARG A 229 -8.95 -35.35 2.20
N PRO A 230 -9.40 -34.07 2.23
CA PRO A 230 -8.51 -32.92 2.33
C PRO A 230 -7.69 -33.01 3.60
N GLN A 231 -6.38 -32.89 3.46
CA GLN A 231 -5.52 -32.70 4.61
C GLN A 231 -5.58 -31.25 5.07
N PHE A 232 -5.44 -31.04 6.37
CA PHE A 232 -5.45 -29.72 6.96
C PHE A 232 -4.21 -29.52 7.82
N LYS A 233 -3.79 -28.27 7.96
CA LYS A 233 -2.77 -27.85 8.93
C LYS A 233 -3.28 -26.65 9.70
N ASP A 234 -3.12 -26.71 11.01
CA ASP A 234 -3.39 -25.57 11.88
C ASP A 234 -2.35 -24.49 11.61
N ARG A 235 -2.83 -23.27 11.33
CA ARG A 235 -2.01 -22.09 11.12
C ARG A 235 -2.48 -20.99 12.06
N THR A 236 -1.51 -20.36 12.71
CA THR A 236 -1.73 -19.17 13.53
C THR A 236 -1.78 -17.95 12.64
N PHE A 237 -2.81 -17.14 12.83
CA PHE A 237 -3.00 -15.85 12.16
C PHE A 237 -3.12 -14.76 13.21
N ALA A 238 -2.66 -13.56 12.89
CA ALA A 238 -2.94 -12.39 13.70
C ALA A 238 -4.43 -12.02 13.58
N LEU A 239 -5.05 -11.60 14.68
CA LEU A 239 -6.42 -11.08 14.67
C LEU A 239 -6.51 -9.88 13.71
N PRO A 240 -7.61 -9.70 12.96
CA PRO A 240 -7.77 -8.50 12.16
C PRO A 240 -8.05 -7.28 13.07
N PRO A 241 -7.69 -6.04 12.66
CA PRO A 241 -7.88 -4.82 13.45
C PRO A 241 -9.30 -4.59 13.99
N ARG A 242 -10.33 -5.01 13.25
CA ARG A 242 -11.73 -4.96 13.69
C ARG A 242 -12.02 -5.82 14.92
N ASP A 243 -11.23 -6.88 15.12
CA ASP A 243 -11.37 -7.80 16.24
C ASP A 243 -10.44 -7.42 17.41
N LEU A 244 -9.55 -6.42 17.21
CA LEU A 244 -8.74 -5.82 18.29
C LEU A 244 -9.56 -4.87 19.16
N HIS A 245 -10.65 -4.32 18.62
CA HIS A 245 -11.55 -3.44 19.35
C HIS A 245 -12.71 -4.23 19.94
N GLY A 246 -12.85 -4.13 21.26
CA GLY A 246 -14.10 -4.38 21.99
C GLY A 246 -14.31 -5.81 22.46
N TRP A 247 -13.82 -6.13 23.65
CA TRP A 247 -14.33 -7.27 24.42
C TRP A 247 -14.43 -6.84 25.88
N LEU A 248 -15.67 -6.69 26.37
CA LEU A 248 -16.16 -6.28 27.70
C LEU A 248 -15.19 -5.54 28.63
N ALA A 249 -15.54 -4.35 29.11
CA ALA A 249 -14.85 -3.84 30.31
C ALA A 249 -15.13 -4.72 31.55
N ASN A 250 -14.29 -4.65 32.59
CA ASN A 250 -14.57 -5.29 33.89
C ASN A 250 -15.97 -4.96 34.41
N ASP A 251 -16.39 -3.71 34.20
CA ASP A 251 -17.71 -3.21 34.56
C ASP A 251 -18.80 -3.98 33.79
N GLN A 252 -18.59 -4.20 32.49
CA GLN A 252 -19.53 -4.94 31.64
C GLN A 252 -19.59 -6.43 32.01
N LEU A 253 -18.46 -7.09 32.32
CA LEU A 253 -18.49 -8.48 32.80
C LEU A 253 -19.20 -8.59 34.15
N ALA A 254 -18.97 -7.63 35.05
CA ALA A 254 -19.68 -7.57 36.32
C ALA A 254 -21.20 -7.40 36.12
N THR A 255 -21.62 -6.58 35.16
CA THR A 255 -23.03 -6.40 34.82
C THR A 255 -23.64 -7.60 34.09
N MET A 256 -22.88 -8.33 33.26
CA MET A 256 -23.36 -9.59 32.66
C MET A 256 -23.58 -10.69 33.71
N LEU A 257 -22.72 -10.72 34.72
CA LEU A 257 -22.80 -11.65 35.84
C LEU A 257 -23.76 -11.19 36.95
N SER A 258 -24.34 -9.99 36.84
CA SER A 258 -25.21 -9.44 37.87
C SER A 258 -26.62 -10.02 37.81
N ASP A 259 -27.28 -10.06 38.98
CA ASP A 259 -28.69 -10.45 39.08
C ASP A 259 -29.58 -9.44 38.34
N THR A 260 -30.73 -9.91 37.86
CA THR A 260 -31.70 -9.12 37.06
C THR A 260 -32.00 -7.73 37.64
N PRO A 261 -32.21 -7.54 38.97
CA PRO A 261 -32.50 -6.21 39.53
C PRO A 261 -31.32 -5.23 39.45
N ALA A 262 -30.09 -5.72 39.51
CA ALA A 262 -28.90 -4.88 39.39
C ALA A 262 -28.70 -4.44 37.94
N PHE A 263 -28.89 -5.35 36.98
CA PHE A 263 -28.89 -5.05 35.56
C PHE A 263 -29.96 -4.03 35.17
N GLU A 264 -31.21 -4.21 35.63
CA GLU A 264 -32.31 -3.30 35.30
C GLU A 264 -32.04 -1.87 35.80
N LYS A 265 -31.43 -1.74 36.98
CA LYS A 265 -31.03 -0.43 37.52
C LYS A 265 -30.02 0.28 36.61
N ASP A 266 -29.00 -0.43 36.15
CA ASP A 266 -27.98 0.12 35.25
C ASP A 266 -28.58 0.43 33.86
N PHE A 267 -29.48 -0.42 33.37
CA PHE A 267 -30.20 -0.22 32.11
C PHE A 267 -31.09 1.04 32.14
N TYR A 268 -31.90 1.22 33.18
CA TYR A 268 -32.79 2.39 33.29
C TYR A 268 -32.07 3.70 33.57
N HIS A 269 -30.81 3.66 33.99
CA HIS A 269 -29.97 4.85 34.07
C HIS A 269 -29.58 5.39 32.68
N LEU A 270 -29.50 4.49 31.69
CA LEU A 270 -29.17 4.81 30.30
C LEU A 270 -30.39 5.11 29.44
N ALA A 271 -31.46 4.33 29.65
CA ALA A 271 -32.70 4.40 28.91
C ALA A 271 -33.44 5.73 29.14
N GLY A 272 -34.19 6.16 28.13
CA GLY A 272 -35.00 7.37 28.19
C GLY A 272 -36.22 7.24 29.10
N ALA A 273 -37.08 8.27 29.10
CA ALA A 273 -38.32 8.28 29.87
C ALA A 273 -39.34 7.22 29.41
N ASP A 274 -39.13 6.67 28.22
CA ASP A 274 -39.86 5.54 27.63
C ASP A 274 -39.38 4.17 28.12
N GLY A 275 -38.27 4.11 28.87
CA GLY A 275 -37.74 2.86 29.41
C GLY A 275 -37.14 1.93 28.35
N LEU A 276 -36.85 2.47 27.16
CA LEU A 276 -36.21 1.79 26.04
C LEU A 276 -34.87 2.46 25.73
N LEU A 277 -33.96 1.70 25.11
CA LEU A 277 -32.62 2.20 24.77
C LEU A 277 -32.51 2.45 23.27
N SER A 278 -32.40 3.72 22.89
CA SER A 278 -32.22 4.14 21.49
C SER A 278 -30.74 4.22 21.07
N GLU A 279 -30.48 4.28 19.76
CA GLU A 279 -29.12 4.48 19.24
C GLU A 279 -28.47 5.78 19.76
N GLN A 280 -29.26 6.84 19.94
CA GLN A 280 -28.75 8.13 20.41
C GLN A 280 -28.27 8.04 21.87
N GLU A 281 -29.02 7.33 22.70
CA GLU A 281 -28.71 7.10 24.12
C GLU A 281 -27.56 6.13 24.29
N TRP A 282 -27.50 5.09 23.44
CA TRP A 282 -26.35 4.19 23.35
C TRP A 282 -25.06 4.96 23.06
N ARG A 283 -25.09 5.82 22.03
CA ARG A 283 -23.93 6.65 21.65
C ARG A 283 -23.58 7.67 22.74
N ARG A 284 -24.56 8.17 23.50
CA ARG A 284 -24.35 9.06 24.65
C ARG A 284 -23.65 8.31 25.78
N GLY A 285 -24.17 7.15 26.17
CA GLY A 285 -23.59 6.33 27.23
C GLY A 285 -22.16 5.89 26.94
N ILE A 286 -21.82 5.59 25.68
CA ILE A 286 -20.43 5.34 25.27
C ILE A 286 -19.54 6.57 25.51
N ARG A 287 -19.99 7.77 25.12
CA ARG A 287 -19.20 9.01 25.31
C ARG A 287 -19.01 9.36 26.78
N GLU A 288 -20.00 9.06 27.60
CA GLU A 288 -19.98 9.30 29.05
C GLU A 288 -19.28 8.16 29.82
N GLY A 289 -18.93 7.08 29.12
CA GLY A 289 -18.21 5.95 29.67
C GLY A 289 -19.06 5.12 30.63
N ASP A 290 -20.32 4.84 30.27
CA ASP A 290 -21.22 4.01 31.07
C ASP A 290 -20.76 2.55 31.14
N GLY A 291 -20.82 1.97 32.35
CA GLY A 291 -20.33 0.60 32.63
C GLY A 291 -21.07 -0.50 31.86
N LEU A 292 -22.36 -0.34 31.57
CA LEU A 292 -23.17 -1.32 30.82
C LEU A 292 -22.73 -1.40 29.36
N LEU A 293 -22.33 -0.25 28.78
CA LEU A 293 -22.03 -0.10 27.35
C LEU A 293 -20.53 -0.17 27.03
N ARG A 294 -19.65 -0.07 28.03
CA ARG A 294 -18.20 -0.18 27.84
C ARG A 294 -17.80 -1.55 27.30
N GLY A 295 -17.33 -1.59 26.05
CA GLY A 295 -16.96 -2.82 25.36
C GLY A 295 -18.07 -3.40 24.48
N SER A 296 -19.27 -2.81 24.46
CA SER A 296 -20.33 -3.02 23.44
C SER A 296 -20.51 -1.76 22.61
N GLU A 297 -19.51 -1.42 21.81
CA GLU A 297 -19.52 -0.16 21.04
C GLU A 297 -20.31 -0.28 19.73
N ALA A 298 -20.59 -1.52 19.29
CA ALA A 298 -21.28 -1.83 18.05
C ALA A 298 -22.81 -1.88 18.23
N TRP A 299 -23.48 -0.74 18.06
CA TRP A 299 -24.95 -0.67 18.03
C TRP A 299 -25.58 -1.68 17.05
N GLU A 300 -24.97 -1.85 15.87
CA GLU A 300 -25.44 -2.78 14.83
C GLU A 300 -25.46 -4.25 15.28
N GLU A 301 -24.59 -4.63 16.24
CA GLU A 301 -24.61 -5.98 16.82
C GLU A 301 -25.81 -6.14 17.76
N ALA A 302 -26.04 -5.14 18.63
CA ALA A 302 -27.13 -5.16 19.60
C ALA A 302 -28.51 -5.10 18.91
N ARG A 303 -28.65 -4.34 17.81
CA ARG A 303 -29.89 -4.27 17.01
C ARG A 303 -30.31 -5.61 16.39
N THR A 304 -29.42 -6.61 16.34
CA THR A 304 -29.84 -7.96 15.89
C THR A 304 -30.77 -8.67 16.88
N PHE A 305 -30.89 -8.14 18.10
CA PHE A 305 -31.77 -8.60 19.17
C PHE A 305 -33.03 -7.73 19.32
N ASP A 306 -33.23 -6.74 18.45
CA ASP A 306 -34.49 -6.00 18.34
C ASP A 306 -35.52 -6.90 17.64
N ASP A 307 -36.25 -7.68 18.44
CA ASP A 307 -37.21 -8.68 17.95
C ASP A 307 -38.46 -8.03 17.35
N ASN A 308 -38.77 -6.80 17.79
CA ASN A 308 -39.99 -6.08 17.44
C ASN A 308 -39.77 -5.07 16.27
N ALA A 309 -38.52 -4.85 15.87
CA ALA A 309 -38.07 -3.93 14.82
C ALA A 309 -38.48 -2.46 15.04
N ASP A 310 -38.58 -2.01 16.28
CA ASP A 310 -38.93 -0.63 16.65
C ASP A 310 -37.72 0.32 16.66
N GLY A 311 -36.51 -0.21 16.47
CA GLY A 311 -35.27 0.56 16.45
C GLY A 311 -34.75 0.94 17.84
N THR A 312 -35.29 0.35 18.89
CA THR A 312 -34.87 0.48 20.29
C THR A 312 -34.65 -0.90 20.91
N LEU A 313 -34.03 -0.95 22.09
CA LEU A 313 -33.85 -2.20 22.84
C LEU A 313 -34.60 -2.12 24.15
N SER A 314 -35.42 -3.13 24.42
CA SER A 314 -36.00 -3.35 25.74
C SER A 314 -34.98 -3.96 26.72
N PRO A 315 -35.23 -3.90 28.04
CA PRO A 315 -34.35 -4.56 29.03
C PRO A 315 -34.16 -6.06 28.74
N ARG A 316 -35.21 -6.72 28.23
CA ARG A 316 -35.18 -8.15 27.91
C ARG A 316 -34.26 -8.44 26.72
N GLU A 317 -34.37 -7.65 25.66
CA GLU A 317 -33.54 -7.79 24.45
C GLU A 317 -32.08 -7.45 24.74
N MET A 318 -31.86 -6.41 25.55
CA MET A 318 -30.52 -6.06 26.02
C MET A 318 -29.92 -7.17 26.90
N ARG A 319 -30.72 -7.81 27.77
CA ARG A 319 -30.25 -8.97 28.54
C ARG A 319 -29.89 -10.14 27.63
N ALA A 320 -30.71 -10.45 26.63
CA ALA A 320 -30.42 -11.50 25.66
C ALA A 320 -29.13 -11.23 24.86
N TYR A 321 -28.90 -9.98 24.44
CA TYR A 321 -27.66 -9.55 23.80
C TYR A 321 -26.44 -9.82 24.70
N LEU A 322 -26.52 -9.40 25.97
CA LEU A 322 -25.46 -9.60 26.94
C LEU A 322 -25.21 -11.08 27.25
N ASP A 323 -26.25 -11.90 27.37
CA ASP A 323 -26.15 -13.34 27.61
C ASP A 323 -25.42 -14.07 26.48
N VAL A 324 -25.67 -13.68 25.21
CA VAL A 324 -24.94 -14.24 24.05
C VAL A 324 -23.46 -13.85 24.06
N ARG A 325 -23.12 -12.66 24.57
CA ARG A 325 -21.72 -12.25 24.76
C ARG A 325 -21.08 -13.00 25.93
N LEU A 326 -21.79 -13.15 27.05
CA LEU A 326 -21.32 -13.94 28.19
C LEU A 326 -21.04 -15.39 27.78
N GLY A 327 -21.91 -16.01 26.97
CA GLY A 327 -21.70 -17.36 26.45
C GLY A 327 -20.45 -17.50 25.54
N ARG A 328 -19.96 -16.42 24.93
CA ARG A 328 -18.66 -16.43 24.23
C ARG A 328 -17.49 -16.46 25.21
N ILE A 329 -17.59 -15.73 26.32
CA ILE A 329 -16.57 -15.68 27.38
C ILE A 329 -16.50 -17.02 28.12
N LEU A 330 -17.65 -17.56 28.53
CA LEU A 330 -17.71 -18.84 29.22
C LEU A 330 -17.03 -19.94 28.39
N ARG A 331 -17.35 -20.07 27.09
CA ARG A 331 -16.67 -21.05 26.21
C ARG A 331 -15.13 -20.96 26.18
N GLN A 332 -14.56 -19.82 26.51
CA GLN A 332 -13.12 -19.59 26.49
C GLN A 332 -12.46 -19.69 27.86
N PHE A 333 -13.15 -19.30 28.94
CA PHE A 333 -12.57 -19.16 30.27
C PHE A 333 -13.19 -20.05 31.35
N ASP A 334 -14.38 -20.62 31.11
CA ASP A 334 -15.02 -21.62 31.96
C ASP A 334 -14.40 -22.99 31.64
N SER A 335 -13.38 -23.35 32.44
CA SER A 335 -12.53 -24.51 32.24
C SER A 335 -13.17 -25.81 32.74
N ASP A 336 -14.09 -25.72 33.71
CA ASP A 336 -14.81 -26.84 34.28
C ASP A 336 -16.21 -27.05 33.66
N HIS A 337 -16.62 -26.14 32.77
CA HIS A 337 -17.88 -26.14 32.02
C HIS A 337 -19.12 -26.10 32.93
N ASP A 338 -19.03 -25.42 34.07
CA ASP A 338 -20.12 -25.28 35.03
C ASP A 338 -21.10 -24.13 34.71
N GLY A 339 -20.79 -23.35 33.66
CA GLY A 339 -21.57 -22.21 33.20
C GLY A 339 -21.35 -20.94 34.03
N LYS A 340 -20.33 -20.91 34.89
CA LYS A 340 -19.93 -19.78 35.72
C LYS A 340 -18.43 -19.53 35.55
N LEU A 341 -17.96 -18.45 36.15
CA LEU A 341 -16.52 -18.16 36.24
C LEU A 341 -16.16 -18.13 37.72
N ASP A 342 -15.23 -18.99 38.13
CA ASP A 342 -14.67 -18.94 39.46
C ASP A 342 -13.80 -17.68 39.67
N ALA A 343 -13.28 -17.46 40.88
CA ALA A 343 -12.49 -16.25 41.17
C ALA A 343 -11.19 -16.16 40.33
N THR A 344 -10.61 -17.29 39.94
CA THR A 344 -9.39 -17.38 39.13
C THR A 344 -9.71 -17.16 37.66
N GLU A 345 -10.71 -17.86 37.13
CA GLU A 345 -11.19 -17.74 35.75
C GLU A 345 -11.72 -16.33 35.48
N ARG A 346 -12.43 -15.74 36.46
CA ARG A 346 -12.88 -14.35 36.40
C ARG A 346 -11.70 -13.38 36.42
N ALA A 347 -10.65 -13.64 37.20
CA ALA A 347 -9.45 -12.80 37.19
C ALA A 347 -8.71 -12.88 35.84
N ILE A 348 -8.62 -14.08 35.24
CA ILE A 348 -8.02 -14.30 33.91
C ILE A 348 -8.87 -13.65 32.82
N ALA A 349 -10.19 -13.82 32.87
CA ALA A 349 -11.12 -13.16 31.95
C ALA A 349 -11.02 -11.64 32.09
N ASN A 350 -11.00 -11.09 33.30
CA ASN A 350 -10.81 -9.66 33.53
C ASN A 350 -9.46 -9.16 32.98
N GLU A 351 -8.36 -9.86 33.23
CA GLU A 351 -7.05 -9.47 32.68
C GLU A 351 -7.03 -9.53 31.13
N TYR A 352 -7.70 -10.52 30.55
CA TYR A 352 -7.87 -10.65 29.10
C TYR A 352 -8.71 -9.52 28.49
N LEU A 353 -9.78 -9.14 29.19
CA LEU A 353 -10.75 -8.13 28.78
C LEU A 353 -10.24 -6.68 29.01
N GLN A 354 -9.42 -6.48 30.05
CA GLN A 354 -8.77 -5.20 30.36
C GLN A 354 -7.47 -4.97 29.61
N ALA A 355 -6.87 -6.02 29.05
CA ALA A 355 -5.79 -5.86 28.11
C ALA A 355 -6.33 -5.05 26.95
N ASP A 356 -5.93 -3.78 26.89
CA ASP A 356 -6.14 -2.99 25.70
C ASP A 356 -5.34 -3.67 24.58
N LEU A 357 -6.00 -4.59 23.86
CA LEU A 357 -5.42 -5.37 22.78
C LEU A 357 -4.80 -4.43 21.75
N TYR A 358 -5.29 -3.19 21.68
CA TYR A 358 -4.68 -2.10 20.95
C TYR A 358 -3.29 -1.76 21.47
N GLU A 359 -3.12 -1.49 22.77
CA GLU A 359 -1.81 -1.24 23.37
C GLU A 359 -0.87 -2.45 23.23
N ILE A 360 -1.35 -3.68 23.43
CA ILE A 360 -0.52 -4.87 23.19
C ILE A 360 -0.10 -4.96 21.72
N ALA A 361 -1.03 -4.73 20.79
CA ALA A 361 -0.76 -4.75 19.35
C ALA A 361 0.20 -3.65 18.90
N ARG A 362 0.17 -2.46 19.53
CA ARG A 362 1.10 -1.35 19.24
C ARG A 362 2.54 -1.69 19.62
N HIS A 363 2.73 -2.52 20.63
CA HIS A 363 4.03 -3.00 21.09
C HIS A 363 4.49 -4.28 20.38
N ALA A 364 3.63 -4.89 19.54
CA ALA A 364 4.01 -6.01 18.70
C ALA A 364 4.73 -5.52 17.43
N TRP A 365 6.02 -5.84 17.32
CA TRP A 365 6.87 -5.48 16.18
C TRP A 365 7.53 -6.70 15.56
N SER A 366 7.84 -6.59 14.27
CA SER A 366 8.61 -7.60 13.56
C SER A 366 10.04 -7.66 14.12
N GLU A 367 10.69 -8.81 13.97
CA GLU A 367 12.15 -8.89 14.04
C GLU A 367 12.79 -7.90 13.04
N PRO A 368 14.03 -7.45 13.30
CA PRO A 368 14.73 -6.54 12.40
C PRO A 368 14.87 -7.12 10.99
N VAL A 369 14.51 -6.32 10.00
CA VAL A 369 14.68 -6.63 8.58
C VAL A 369 15.58 -5.62 7.91
N ARG A 370 16.32 -6.07 6.89
CA ARG A 370 17.14 -5.17 6.06
C ARG A 370 16.23 -4.15 5.35
N PRO A 371 16.54 -2.85 5.35
CA PRO A 371 15.67 -1.81 4.82
C PRO A 371 15.78 -1.70 3.29
N ALA A 372 15.38 -2.75 2.57
CA ALA A 372 15.46 -2.80 1.11
C ALA A 372 14.74 -1.62 0.42
N GLN A 373 13.67 -1.09 1.01
CA GLN A 373 12.98 0.08 0.49
C GLN A 373 13.84 1.34 0.57
N ALA A 374 14.48 1.60 1.72
CA ALA A 374 15.34 2.77 1.91
C ALA A 374 16.58 2.70 1.01
N LEU A 375 17.21 1.51 0.91
CA LEU A 375 18.29 1.27 -0.05
C LEU A 375 17.83 1.52 -1.49
N GLY A 376 16.60 1.14 -1.83
CA GLY A 376 15.99 1.42 -3.12
C GLY A 376 15.82 2.93 -3.41
N ILE A 377 15.42 3.72 -2.40
CA ILE A 377 15.30 5.19 -2.52
C ILE A 377 16.68 5.79 -2.78
N VAL A 378 17.67 5.47 -1.94
CA VAL A 378 19.04 5.98 -2.07
C VAL A 378 19.62 5.60 -3.43
N ASN A 379 19.47 4.34 -3.84
CA ASN A 379 19.93 3.87 -5.14
C ASN A 379 19.31 4.67 -6.30
N ALA A 380 17.99 4.89 -6.27
CA ALA A 380 17.30 5.64 -7.31
C ALA A 380 17.78 7.11 -7.37
N LEU A 381 18.00 7.76 -6.22
CA LEU A 381 18.54 9.12 -6.16
C LEU A 381 19.99 9.21 -6.63
N LEU A 382 20.84 8.25 -6.25
CA LEU A 382 22.22 8.17 -6.72
C LEU A 382 22.29 7.97 -8.24
N LEU A 383 21.47 7.06 -8.78
CA LEU A 383 21.35 6.87 -10.23
C LEU A 383 20.85 8.14 -10.93
N ALA A 384 19.84 8.83 -10.38
CA ALA A 384 19.38 10.11 -10.92
C ALA A 384 20.53 11.13 -10.96
N GLY A 385 21.27 11.30 -9.86
CA GLY A 385 22.41 12.20 -9.76
C GLY A 385 23.54 11.86 -10.74
N LEU A 386 23.88 10.57 -10.85
CA LEU A 386 24.88 10.07 -11.79
C LEU A 386 24.49 10.34 -13.24
N LEU A 387 23.24 10.07 -13.61
CA LEU A 387 22.72 10.33 -14.97
C LEU A 387 22.66 11.83 -15.27
N LEU A 388 22.33 12.67 -14.27
CA LEU A 388 22.39 14.12 -14.40
C LEU A 388 23.82 14.61 -14.63
N ALA A 389 24.79 14.11 -13.86
CA ALA A 389 26.20 14.44 -14.04
C ALA A 389 26.73 13.98 -15.40
N PHE A 390 26.47 12.72 -15.76
CA PHE A 390 26.86 12.14 -17.05
C PHE A 390 26.19 12.85 -18.24
N SER A 391 24.99 13.40 -18.06
CA SER A 391 24.32 14.15 -19.14
C SER A 391 25.08 15.41 -19.59
N ARG A 392 26.06 15.89 -18.80
CA ARG A 392 26.99 16.96 -19.18
C ARG A 392 28.16 16.46 -20.03
N LEU A 393 28.54 15.20 -19.88
CA LEU A 393 29.67 14.56 -20.56
C LEU A 393 29.26 13.76 -21.80
N ARG A 394 27.96 13.57 -22.02
CA ARG A 394 27.44 12.79 -23.15
C ARG A 394 27.93 13.35 -24.49
N THR A 395 28.29 12.45 -25.39
CA THR A 395 28.76 12.76 -26.75
C THR A 395 27.70 12.47 -27.82
N ARG A 396 26.75 11.57 -27.53
CA ARG A 396 25.68 11.15 -28.45
C ARG A 396 24.34 11.09 -27.74
N GLU A 397 23.27 11.33 -28.49
CA GLU A 397 21.91 11.17 -28.00
C GLU A 397 21.56 9.69 -27.78
N GLY A 398 20.85 9.40 -26.70
CA GLY A 398 20.50 8.06 -26.27
C GLY A 398 21.50 7.43 -25.30
N GLN A 399 22.68 8.04 -25.10
CA GLN A 399 23.69 7.50 -24.17
C GLN A 399 23.23 7.54 -22.72
N VAL A 400 22.51 8.58 -22.31
CA VAL A 400 22.06 8.73 -20.91
C VAL A 400 20.98 7.69 -20.63
N PHE A 401 20.04 7.51 -21.56
CA PHE A 401 19.00 6.50 -21.43
C PHE A 401 19.57 5.08 -21.43
N LEU A 402 20.48 4.75 -22.35
CA LEU A 402 21.08 3.41 -22.37
C LEU A 402 21.96 3.14 -21.14
N LEU A 403 22.65 4.16 -20.63
CA LEU A 403 23.37 4.03 -19.35
C LEU A 403 22.42 3.69 -18.21
N MET A 404 21.24 4.32 -18.15
CA MET A 404 20.20 3.96 -17.18
C MET A 404 19.74 2.51 -17.35
N VAL A 405 19.49 2.05 -18.60
CA VAL A 405 19.08 0.68 -18.91
C VAL A 405 20.12 -0.35 -18.48
N VAL A 406 21.40 0.01 -18.42
CA VAL A 406 22.46 -0.88 -17.91
C VAL A 406 22.60 -0.80 -16.38
N LEU A 407 22.70 0.41 -15.82
CA LEU A 407 23.02 0.60 -14.40
C LEU A 407 21.85 0.23 -13.47
N TYR A 408 20.61 0.54 -13.86
CA TYR A 408 19.46 0.24 -13.01
C TYR A 408 19.30 -1.27 -12.78
N PRO A 409 19.30 -2.14 -13.80
CA PRO A 409 19.23 -3.58 -13.59
C PRO A 409 20.38 -4.17 -12.76
N VAL A 410 21.61 -3.65 -12.88
CA VAL A 410 22.74 -4.09 -12.04
C VAL A 410 22.44 -3.82 -10.57
N THR A 411 22.04 -2.60 -10.23
CA THR A 411 21.69 -2.26 -8.84
C THR A 411 20.41 -2.97 -8.37
N ARG A 412 19.46 -3.23 -9.28
CA ARG A 412 18.24 -3.98 -9.02
C ARG A 412 18.55 -5.44 -8.66
N PHE A 413 19.51 -6.06 -9.35
CA PHE A 413 19.95 -7.44 -9.07
C PHE A 413 20.48 -7.56 -7.63
N VAL A 414 21.32 -6.61 -7.21
CA VAL A 414 21.84 -6.55 -5.82
C VAL A 414 20.70 -6.33 -4.84
N LEU A 415 19.83 -5.35 -5.09
CA LEU A 415 18.69 -5.07 -4.20
C LEU A 415 17.75 -6.26 -4.05
N GLU A 416 17.58 -7.04 -5.12
CA GLU A 416 16.75 -8.23 -5.11
C GLU A 416 17.35 -9.36 -4.26
N SER A 417 18.68 -9.49 -4.19
CA SER A 417 19.35 -10.43 -3.27
C SER A 417 19.14 -10.09 -1.78
N ILE A 418 18.77 -8.84 -1.49
CA ILE A 418 18.47 -8.38 -0.13
C ILE A 418 16.99 -8.61 0.22
N ARG A 419 16.08 -8.71 -0.77
CA ARG A 419 14.63 -8.83 -0.56
C ARG A 419 14.21 -10.23 -0.11
N ALA A 420 13.24 -10.29 0.80
CA ALA A 420 12.68 -11.55 1.30
C ALA A 420 11.25 -11.86 0.83
N ASP A 421 10.54 -10.88 0.27
CA ASP A 421 9.15 -11.01 -0.14
C ASP A 421 8.96 -11.54 -1.58
N ASN A 422 9.98 -12.19 -2.14
CA ASN A 422 9.92 -12.72 -3.50
C ASN A 422 9.76 -14.24 -3.51
N PRO A 423 8.74 -14.77 -4.18
CA PRO A 423 8.65 -16.20 -4.40
C PRO A 423 9.77 -16.65 -5.36
N HIS A 424 10.56 -17.64 -4.92
CA HIS A 424 11.67 -18.24 -5.68
C HIS A 424 11.13 -19.05 -6.88
N ASN A 425 10.74 -18.36 -7.95
CA ASN A 425 9.86 -18.91 -8.98
C ASN A 425 10.53 -19.47 -10.24
N LEU A 426 11.86 -19.45 -10.37
CA LEU A 426 12.50 -19.95 -11.59
C LEU A 426 13.85 -20.65 -11.34
N ALA A 427 14.13 -21.69 -12.14
CA ALA A 427 15.34 -22.52 -12.08
C ALA A 427 15.65 -23.13 -10.69
N LYS A 428 14.77 -24.01 -10.18
CA LYS A 428 14.96 -24.77 -8.93
C LYS A 428 15.29 -23.89 -7.70
N GLY A 429 14.80 -22.65 -7.68
CA GLY A 429 14.96 -21.73 -6.56
C GLY A 429 16.26 -20.93 -6.54
N ILE A 430 17.07 -20.95 -7.61
CA ILE A 430 18.40 -20.31 -7.64
C ILE A 430 18.31 -18.79 -7.92
N LEU A 431 17.41 -18.35 -8.81
CA LEU A 431 17.30 -16.93 -9.21
C LEU A 431 15.85 -16.46 -9.26
N THR A 432 15.60 -15.21 -8.88
CA THR A 432 14.26 -14.60 -8.97
C THR A 432 13.97 -14.11 -10.40
N HIS A 433 12.68 -13.93 -10.75
CA HIS A 433 12.27 -13.38 -12.05
C HIS A 433 12.90 -12.01 -12.32
N ASN A 434 13.03 -11.17 -11.28
CA ASN A 434 13.66 -9.85 -11.37
C ASN A 434 15.16 -9.94 -11.62
N GLN A 435 15.85 -10.95 -11.09
CA GLN A 435 17.28 -11.16 -11.35
C GLN A 435 17.53 -11.60 -12.79
N TYR A 436 16.71 -12.53 -13.31
CA TYR A 436 16.82 -12.98 -14.70
C TYR A 436 16.55 -11.83 -15.68
N THR A 437 15.45 -11.10 -15.50
CA THR A 437 15.13 -9.93 -16.34
C THR A 437 16.22 -8.87 -16.26
N SER A 438 16.88 -8.71 -15.11
CA SER A 438 18.00 -7.79 -14.97
C SER A 438 19.21 -8.19 -15.83
N ILE A 439 19.59 -9.47 -15.84
CA ILE A 439 20.69 -9.98 -16.67
C ILE A 439 20.41 -9.73 -18.15
N VAL A 440 19.19 -10.05 -18.61
CA VAL A 440 18.77 -9.84 -20.00
C VAL A 440 18.83 -8.35 -20.37
N LEU A 441 18.32 -7.47 -19.51
CA LEU A 441 18.33 -6.03 -19.76
C LEU A 441 19.75 -5.44 -19.82
N VAL A 442 20.67 -5.92 -18.98
CA VAL A 442 22.09 -5.51 -19.05
C VAL A 442 22.71 -5.92 -20.37
N ALA A 443 22.53 -7.17 -20.78
CA ALA A 443 23.07 -7.68 -22.05
C ALA A 443 22.54 -6.88 -23.25
N VAL A 444 21.21 -6.67 -23.30
CA VAL A 444 20.58 -5.85 -24.34
C VAL A 444 21.08 -4.41 -24.29
N GLY A 445 21.19 -3.79 -23.11
CA GLY A 445 21.68 -2.43 -22.94
C GLY A 445 23.12 -2.25 -23.42
N ILE A 446 24.01 -3.20 -23.15
CA ILE A 446 25.39 -3.20 -23.63
C ILE A 446 25.44 -3.30 -25.15
N VAL A 447 24.69 -4.23 -25.75
CA VAL A 447 24.60 -4.36 -27.22
C VAL A 447 24.11 -3.06 -27.85
N LEU A 448 23.06 -2.45 -27.29
CA LEU A 448 22.53 -1.18 -27.77
C LEU A 448 23.53 -0.02 -27.63
N LEU A 449 24.36 -0.01 -26.58
CA LEU A 449 25.44 0.97 -26.43
C LEU A 449 26.50 0.81 -27.53
N PHE A 450 26.86 -0.42 -27.90
CA PHE A 450 27.77 -0.69 -29.02
C PHE A 450 27.15 -0.27 -30.35
N VAL A 451 25.90 -0.63 -30.61
CA VAL A 451 25.16 -0.21 -31.82
C VAL A 451 25.08 1.32 -31.91
N LEU A 452 24.86 2.01 -30.79
CA LEU A 452 24.84 3.47 -30.76
C LEU A 452 26.18 4.09 -31.18
N ARG A 453 27.30 3.35 -31.08
CA ARG A 453 28.59 3.83 -31.58
C ARG A 453 28.70 3.83 -33.11
N ILE A 454 27.93 2.98 -33.76
CA ILE A 454 27.91 2.79 -35.22
C ILE A 454 26.89 3.75 -35.85
N LEU A 455 25.81 4.06 -35.15
CA LEU A 455 24.81 5.01 -35.62
C LEU A 455 25.39 6.43 -35.76
N PRO A 456 24.95 7.20 -36.79
CA PRO A 456 25.39 8.57 -36.96
C PRO A 456 25.05 9.39 -35.71
N ALA A 457 26.01 10.22 -35.28
CA ALA A 457 25.82 11.14 -34.18
C ALA A 457 24.68 12.10 -34.54
N SER A 458 23.55 12.02 -33.86
CA SER A 458 22.38 12.86 -34.13
C SER A 458 22.49 14.29 -33.60
N CYS A 459 23.70 14.79 -33.35
CA CYS A 459 23.87 16.00 -32.56
C CYS A 459 23.57 17.27 -33.35
N GLY A 460 22.53 17.98 -32.90
CA GLY A 460 22.70 19.40 -32.57
C GLY A 460 23.60 19.56 -31.33
N PRO A 461 24.11 20.76 -31.04
CA PRO A 461 25.19 20.96 -30.08
C PRO A 461 24.81 20.50 -28.66
N THR A 462 25.76 19.84 -27.98
CA THR A 462 25.66 19.46 -26.56
C THR A 462 25.42 20.70 -25.68
N LEU A 463 24.91 20.53 -24.45
CA LEU A 463 24.71 21.66 -23.54
C LEU A 463 26.04 22.39 -23.25
N ALA A 464 27.15 21.66 -23.14
CA ALA A 464 28.49 22.23 -23.02
C ALA A 464 28.88 23.04 -24.27
N GLN A 465 28.60 22.54 -25.47
CA GLN A 465 28.83 23.28 -26.72
C GLN A 465 27.91 24.50 -26.88
N ARG A 466 26.67 24.44 -26.37
CA ARG A 466 25.74 25.58 -26.38
C ARG A 466 26.18 26.67 -25.41
N VAL A 467 26.54 26.31 -24.18
CA VAL A 467 27.09 27.25 -23.19
C VAL A 467 28.40 27.85 -23.72
N ALA A 468 29.29 27.03 -24.32
CA ALA A 468 30.50 27.53 -24.97
C ALA A 468 30.19 28.50 -26.13
N SER A 469 29.16 28.21 -26.93
CA SER A 469 28.72 29.10 -28.02
C SER A 469 28.08 30.40 -27.53
N GLU A 470 27.46 30.40 -26.35
CA GLU A 470 26.91 31.59 -25.70
C GLU A 470 28.02 32.44 -25.07
N THR A 471 29.04 31.82 -24.45
CA THR A 471 30.22 32.54 -23.92
C THR A 471 31.16 33.05 -25.01
N GLY A 472 31.12 32.47 -26.21
CA GLY A 472 31.93 32.86 -27.36
C GLY A 472 31.33 33.97 -28.24
N LYS A 473 30.08 34.41 -27.97
CA LYS A 473 29.52 35.58 -28.66
C LYS A 473 30.04 36.86 -28.01
N PRO A 474 30.76 37.75 -28.73
CA PRO A 474 31.07 39.06 -28.19
C PRO A 474 29.75 39.77 -27.88
N ARG A 475 29.61 40.28 -26.65
CA ARG A 475 28.51 41.19 -26.26
C ARG A 475 28.56 42.39 -27.22
N GLY A 476 27.75 42.35 -28.27
CA GLY A 476 27.54 43.48 -29.16
C GLY A 476 27.05 44.65 -28.33
N LYS A 477 27.87 45.70 -28.27
CA LYS A 477 27.55 46.97 -27.62
C LYS A 477 26.21 47.47 -28.17
N SER A 478 25.21 47.56 -27.31
CA SER A 478 24.15 48.55 -27.46
C SER A 478 24.80 49.93 -27.38
N ARG A 479 25.05 50.56 -28.53
CA ARG A 479 25.40 51.98 -28.59
C ARG A 479 24.21 52.74 -29.15
N GLN A 480 23.23 53.00 -28.28
CA GLN A 480 22.39 54.19 -28.41
C GLN A 480 23.29 55.38 -28.03
N THR A 481 23.73 56.15 -29.02
CA THR A 481 24.16 57.53 -28.80
C THR A 481 23.00 58.42 -29.14
N THR A 482 22.23 58.79 -28.11
CA THR A 482 21.52 60.06 -28.08
C THR A 482 22.56 61.17 -27.95
N SER A 483 22.61 62.07 -28.92
CA SER A 483 23.21 63.39 -28.77
C SER A 483 22.30 64.39 -29.45
N GLY A 484 21.50 65.10 -28.67
CA GLY A 484 20.85 66.31 -29.11
C GLY A 484 21.86 67.45 -29.24
N LYS A 485 21.67 68.32 -30.23
CA LYS A 485 21.87 69.77 -30.16
C LYS A 485 21.44 70.43 -31.47
N ASP A 486 20.31 71.12 -31.38
CA ASP A 486 20.07 72.53 -31.77
C ASP A 486 20.71 73.16 -33.03
N THR A 487 19.86 73.99 -33.65
CA THR A 487 20.10 75.13 -34.55
C THR A 487 20.45 74.86 -36.03
N ARG A 488 19.46 75.00 -36.92
CA ARG A 488 19.12 76.27 -37.60
C ARG A 488 17.78 76.18 -38.33
#